data_AF-A0A4Q2V2X7-F1
#
_entry.id   AF-A0A4Q2V2X7-F1
#
_cell.length_a   1.000
_cell.length_b   1.000
_cell.length_c   1.000
_cell.angle_alpha   90.00
_cell.angle_beta   90.00
_cell.angle_gamma   90.00
#
_symmetry.space_group_name_H-M   'P 1'
#
loop_
_entity.id
_entity.type
_entity.pdbx_description
1 polymer ?
#
loop_
_entity_poly.entity_id
_entity_poly.type
_entity_poly.pdbx_seq_one_letter_code
_entity_poly.pdbx_strand_id
1 'polypeptide(L)'
;MLGSPRGISSQALKSQVSSRPPNANLGVTYLLKQQMRAKKAVDPALSSLLPSETRFQRASDTVKQVVEKYRDMLSSPTRAGLCEVSKVVTEACLLEETVTIHVDDRRKRIEKRYHEKKRGKRGKPVGDFAHNIGLQELCNQQEEFLAEFQEKEHRRQIRATRSILLREIEKLKAEWRENREVIINGATTKLQFKQWLKHTGKNKEFLLMDTQRSQMA
;
A
#
# COMPACT_ATOMS: atom_id res chain seq x y z
N MET A 1 -55.61 -10.46 65.80
CA MET A 1 -56.76 -9.98 65.02
C MET A 1 -56.32 -9.81 63.58
N LEU A 2 -57.20 -10.25 62.67
CA LEU A 2 -57.04 -10.37 61.22
C LEU A 2 -56.74 -9.04 60.53
N GLY A 3 -56.06 -9.11 59.37
CA GLY A 3 -56.22 -8.10 58.32
C GLY A 3 -54.98 -7.83 57.48
N SER A 4 -54.74 -8.65 56.45
CA SER A 4 -54.10 -8.16 55.23
C SER A 4 -55.11 -7.27 54.49
N PRO A 5 -54.70 -6.16 53.87
CA PRO A 5 -55.08 -6.01 52.47
C PRO A 5 -54.06 -5.26 51.58
N ARG A 6 -53.88 -5.86 50.39
CA ARG A 6 -53.96 -5.24 49.05
C ARG A 6 -52.79 -4.35 48.61
N GLY A 7 -52.06 -4.90 47.63
CA GLY A 7 -51.10 -4.19 46.82
C GLY A 7 -51.70 -3.07 45.98
N ILE A 8 -50.85 -2.10 45.67
CA ILE A 8 -51.09 -1.08 44.66
C ILE A 8 -49.86 -1.03 43.73
N SER A 9 -50.09 -1.63 42.56
CA SER A 9 -49.69 -1.18 41.22
C SER A 9 -48.21 -0.91 40.90
N SER A 10 -47.57 -1.91 40.28
CA SER A 10 -46.32 -1.83 39.51
C SER A 10 -46.44 -1.03 38.19
N GLN A 11 -47.22 0.06 38.16
CA GLN A 11 -47.41 0.88 36.95
C GLN A 11 -46.81 2.29 37.02
N ALA A 12 -46.24 2.72 38.14
CA ALA A 12 -45.71 4.08 38.31
C ALA A 12 -44.18 4.24 38.07
N LEU A 13 -43.53 3.30 37.37
CA LEU A 13 -42.11 3.37 37.00
C LEU A 13 -41.85 3.20 35.49
N LYS A 14 -42.85 3.50 34.64
CA LYS A 14 -42.72 3.39 33.16
C LYS A 14 -43.02 4.69 32.41
N SER A 15 -42.77 5.84 33.03
CA SER A 15 -42.98 7.15 32.40
C SER A 15 -41.79 8.09 32.57
N GLN A 16 -40.57 7.57 32.40
CA GLN A 16 -39.41 8.40 32.02
C GLN A 16 -38.51 7.65 31.02
N VAL A 17 -39.08 7.23 29.90
CA VAL A 17 -38.30 7.11 28.65
C VAL A 17 -38.49 8.44 27.94
N SER A 18 -37.77 9.45 28.44
CA SER A 18 -37.65 10.75 27.79
C SER A 18 -37.05 10.54 26.41
N SER A 19 -37.83 10.92 25.41
CA SER A 19 -37.57 10.95 23.98
C SER A 19 -36.12 11.33 23.63
N ARG A 20 -35.30 10.33 23.32
CA ARG A 20 -34.10 10.52 22.50
C ARG A 20 -34.55 10.37 21.04
N PRO A 21 -34.36 11.33 20.13
CA PRO A 21 -34.85 11.17 18.77
C PRO A 21 -34.13 9.97 18.13
N PRO A 22 -34.86 9.06 17.46
CA PRO A 22 -34.25 7.98 16.72
C PRO A 22 -33.41 8.57 15.59
N ASN A 23 -32.18 8.09 15.43
CA ASN A 23 -31.55 7.98 14.12
C ASN A 23 -31.12 9.26 13.38
N ALA A 24 -30.84 10.38 14.06
CA ALA A 24 -30.19 11.53 13.42
C ALA A 24 -28.84 11.13 12.75
N ASN A 25 -28.07 10.24 13.39
CA ASN A 25 -26.81 9.71 12.86
C ASN A 25 -27.02 8.80 11.63
N LEU A 26 -28.15 8.07 11.53
CA LEU A 26 -28.44 7.24 10.36
C LEU A 26 -28.85 8.09 9.15
N GLY A 27 -29.60 9.17 9.37
CA GLY A 27 -29.97 10.11 8.30
C GLY A 27 -28.74 10.79 7.70
N VAL A 28 -27.83 11.29 8.53
CA VAL A 28 -26.59 11.93 8.07
C VAL A 28 -25.68 10.93 7.35
N THR A 29 -25.53 9.71 7.86
CA THR A 29 -24.72 8.67 7.20
C THR A 29 -25.34 8.18 5.89
N TYR A 30 -26.67 8.09 5.81
CA TYR A 30 -27.39 7.78 4.58
C TYR A 30 -27.17 8.88 3.52
N LEU A 31 -27.34 10.14 3.90
CA LEU A 31 -27.09 11.28 3.01
C LEU A 31 -25.62 11.35 2.56
N LEU A 32 -24.67 11.09 3.47
CA LEU A 32 -23.26 11.00 3.12
C LEU A 32 -23.01 9.84 2.16
N LYS A 33 -23.58 8.66 2.40
CA LYS A 33 -23.46 7.49 1.52
C LYS A 33 -24.07 7.78 0.14
N GLN A 34 -25.18 8.51 0.08
CA GLN A 34 -25.83 8.95 -1.15
C GLN A 34 -24.96 9.97 -1.90
N GLN A 35 -24.38 10.96 -1.20
CA GLN A 35 -23.42 11.89 -1.79
C GLN A 35 -22.16 11.18 -2.29
N MET A 36 -21.65 10.20 -1.55
CA MET A 36 -20.49 9.40 -1.97
C MET A 36 -20.81 8.50 -3.16
N ARG A 37 -22.04 7.99 -3.28
CA ARG A 37 -22.53 7.28 -4.47
C ARG A 37 -22.62 8.23 -5.67
N ALA A 38 -23.15 9.43 -5.49
CA ALA A 38 -23.21 10.45 -6.52
C ALA A 38 -21.81 10.88 -6.99
N LYS A 39 -20.85 11.02 -6.07
CA LYS A 39 -19.45 11.34 -6.40
C LYS A 39 -18.67 10.19 -7.03
N LYS A 40 -19.04 8.93 -6.74
CA LYS A 40 -18.43 7.74 -7.34
C LYS A 40 -18.91 7.46 -8.76
N ALA A 41 -20.01 8.07 -9.19
CA ALA A 41 -20.59 7.88 -10.51
C ALA A 41 -19.87 8.69 -11.60
N VAL A 42 -18.54 8.64 -11.61
CA VAL A 42 -17.81 8.86 -12.86
C VAL A 42 -17.95 7.54 -13.58
N ASP A 43 -18.85 7.48 -14.56
CA ASP A 43 -19.03 6.32 -15.43
C ASP A 43 -17.64 5.87 -15.91
N PRO A 44 -17.24 4.60 -15.72
CA PRO A 44 -15.98 4.09 -16.24
C PRO A 44 -15.77 4.38 -17.73
N ALA A 45 -16.85 4.52 -18.52
CA ALA A 45 -16.82 4.96 -19.91
C ALA A 45 -16.27 6.39 -20.10
N LEU A 46 -16.29 7.25 -19.09
CA LEU A 46 -15.72 8.61 -19.19
C LEU A 46 -14.20 8.57 -19.40
N SER A 47 -13.50 7.56 -18.88
CA SER A 47 -12.06 7.42 -19.09
C SER A 47 -11.70 7.10 -20.55
N SER A 48 -12.57 6.41 -21.30
CA SER A 48 -12.36 6.14 -22.72
C SER A 48 -12.73 7.32 -23.62
N LEU A 49 -13.54 8.25 -23.11
CA LEU A 49 -13.89 9.50 -23.80
C LEU A 49 -12.79 10.57 -23.70
N LEU A 50 -11.89 10.42 -22.73
CA LEU A 50 -10.76 11.35 -22.59
C LEU A 50 -9.67 11.03 -23.64
N PRO A 51 -9.01 12.06 -24.18
CA PRO A 51 -7.83 11.87 -25.00
C PRO A 51 -6.77 11.05 -24.25
N SER A 52 -6.07 10.16 -24.94
CA SER A 52 -5.02 9.35 -24.33
C SER A 52 -3.94 10.23 -23.70
N GLU A 53 -3.41 9.82 -22.56
CA GLU A 53 -2.31 10.52 -21.87
C GLU A 53 -1.06 10.64 -22.74
N THR A 54 -0.84 9.72 -23.69
CA THR A 54 0.33 9.73 -24.59
C THR A 54 0.03 10.37 -25.95
N ARG A 55 -1.01 11.21 -26.07
CA ARG A 55 -1.47 11.72 -27.38
C ARG A 55 -0.44 12.58 -28.09
N PHE A 56 0.25 13.47 -27.36
CA PHE A 56 1.23 14.37 -27.96
C PHE A 56 2.51 13.61 -28.32
N GLN A 57 2.95 12.68 -27.47
CA GLN A 57 4.07 11.81 -27.80
C GLN A 57 3.80 11.01 -29.07
N ARG A 58 2.62 10.39 -29.18
CA ARG A 58 2.20 9.65 -30.37
C ARG A 58 2.20 10.55 -31.61
N ALA A 59 1.66 11.77 -31.51
CA ALA A 59 1.69 12.73 -32.61
C ALA A 59 3.11 13.13 -33.02
N SER A 60 4.02 13.29 -32.05
CA SER A 60 5.44 13.60 -32.31
C SER A 60 6.08 12.46 -33.09
N ASP A 61 5.84 11.23 -32.65
CA ASP A 61 6.42 10.04 -33.28
C ASP A 61 5.88 9.84 -34.69
N THR A 62 4.59 10.11 -34.93
CA THR A 62 4.02 10.06 -36.28
C THR A 62 4.61 11.13 -37.20
N VAL A 63 4.82 12.35 -36.70
CA VAL A 63 5.43 13.44 -37.48
C VAL A 63 6.87 13.09 -37.84
N LYS A 64 7.65 12.60 -36.87
CA LYS A 64 9.02 12.12 -37.12
C LYS A 64 9.04 11.02 -38.15
N GLN A 65 8.16 10.03 -38.04
CA GLN A 65 8.07 8.92 -38.99
C GLN A 65 7.74 9.39 -40.41
N VAL A 66 6.82 10.35 -40.57
CA VAL A 66 6.47 10.91 -41.88
C VAL A 66 7.64 11.69 -42.47
N VAL A 67 8.30 12.52 -41.65
CA VAL A 67 9.47 13.28 -42.07
C VAL A 67 10.59 12.34 -42.51
N GLU A 68 10.90 11.30 -41.74
CA GLU A 68 11.97 10.33 -42.07
C GLU A 68 11.67 9.54 -43.35
N LYS A 69 10.44 9.05 -43.53
CA LYS A 69 10.08 8.19 -44.66
C LYS A 69 9.89 8.94 -45.97
N TYR A 70 9.33 10.15 -45.90
CA TYR A 70 8.87 10.86 -47.09
C TYR A 70 9.63 12.14 -47.37
N ARG A 71 10.67 12.49 -46.58
CA ARG A 71 11.38 13.77 -46.70
C ARG A 71 11.63 14.16 -48.14
N ASP A 72 12.24 13.27 -48.92
CA ASP A 72 12.73 13.56 -50.27
C ASP A 72 11.61 13.64 -51.30
N MET A 73 10.48 12.96 -51.07
CA MET A 73 9.30 12.97 -51.94
C MET A 73 8.37 14.17 -51.71
N LEU A 74 8.45 14.80 -50.53
CA LEU A 74 7.55 15.89 -50.16
C LEU A 74 7.97 17.22 -50.79
N SER A 75 6.97 18.00 -51.21
CA SER A 75 7.16 19.37 -51.72
C SER A 75 7.68 20.32 -50.65
N SER A 76 8.34 21.42 -51.05
CA SER A 76 8.87 22.42 -50.11
C SER A 76 7.80 22.99 -49.15
N PRO A 77 6.58 23.36 -49.62
CA PRO A 77 5.50 23.80 -48.72
C PRO A 77 5.10 22.73 -47.70
N THR A 78 5.02 21.46 -48.13
CA THR A 78 4.67 20.35 -47.22
C THR A 78 5.75 20.11 -46.17
N ARG A 79 7.04 20.22 -46.54
CA ARG A 79 8.17 20.11 -45.59
C ARG A 79 8.14 21.24 -44.57
N ALA A 80 7.86 22.47 -45.01
CA ALA A 80 7.73 23.63 -44.13
C ALA A 80 6.56 23.44 -43.13
N GLY A 81 5.40 22.99 -43.61
CA GLY A 81 4.25 22.67 -42.77
C GLY A 81 4.56 21.60 -41.72
N LEU A 82 5.25 20.51 -42.10
CA LEU A 82 5.65 19.47 -41.14
C LEU A 82 6.65 19.96 -40.10
N CYS A 83 7.54 20.90 -40.47
CA CYS A 83 8.44 21.54 -39.51
C CYS A 83 7.66 22.32 -38.45
N GLU A 84 6.64 23.09 -38.86
CA GLU A 84 5.78 23.81 -37.92
C GLU A 84 4.97 22.86 -37.03
N VAL A 85 4.40 21.80 -37.59
CA VAL A 85 3.70 20.77 -36.80
C VAL A 85 4.65 20.14 -35.78
N SER A 86 5.90 19.84 -36.17
CA SER A 86 6.89 19.30 -35.25
C SER A 86 7.17 20.24 -34.08
N LYS A 87 7.25 21.57 -34.31
CA LYS A 87 7.45 22.56 -33.24
C LYS A 87 6.28 22.56 -32.28
N VAL A 88 5.05 22.65 -32.79
CA VAL A 88 3.81 22.68 -31.99
C VAL A 88 3.67 21.42 -31.14
N VAL A 89 3.91 20.25 -31.72
CA VAL A 89 3.77 18.98 -30.98
C VAL A 89 4.86 18.84 -29.92
N THR A 90 6.08 19.31 -30.20
CA THR A 90 7.16 19.31 -29.20
C THR A 90 6.82 20.23 -28.03
N GLU A 91 6.29 21.42 -28.31
CA GLU A 91 5.80 22.32 -27.27
C GLU A 91 4.67 21.68 -26.44
N ALA A 92 3.72 21.00 -27.10
CA ALA A 92 2.64 20.30 -26.41
C ALA A 92 3.13 19.18 -25.48
N CYS A 93 4.16 18.40 -25.89
CA CYS A 93 4.79 17.41 -25.02
C CYS A 93 5.42 18.06 -23.78
N LEU A 94 6.17 19.14 -23.96
CA LEU A 94 6.80 19.86 -22.84
C LEU A 94 5.77 20.44 -21.88
N LEU A 95 4.67 21.00 -22.40
CA LEU A 95 3.58 21.51 -21.56
C LEU A 95 2.90 20.38 -20.78
N GLU A 96 2.67 19.21 -21.39
CA GLU A 96 2.12 18.05 -20.70
C GLU A 96 3.03 17.58 -19.54
N GLU A 97 4.35 17.55 -19.75
CA GLU A 97 5.33 17.27 -18.69
C GLU A 97 5.24 18.28 -17.54
N THR A 98 5.15 19.58 -17.82
CA THR A 98 5.03 20.58 -16.75
C THR A 98 3.72 20.45 -15.96
N VAL A 99 2.61 20.16 -16.63
CA VAL A 99 1.30 19.97 -16.00
C VAL A 99 1.29 18.72 -15.14
N THR A 100 1.83 17.60 -15.63
CA THR A 100 1.92 16.35 -14.86
C THR A 100 2.74 16.53 -13.59
N ILE A 101 3.90 17.19 -13.67
CA ILE A 101 4.73 17.53 -12.51
C ILE A 101 3.92 18.33 -11.48
N HIS A 102 3.18 19.37 -11.93
CA HIS A 102 2.39 20.21 -11.03
C HIS A 102 1.23 19.44 -10.37
N VAL A 103 0.54 18.59 -11.14
CA VAL A 103 -0.55 17.74 -10.65
C VAL A 103 -0.04 16.75 -9.61
N ASP A 104 1.10 16.11 -9.87
CA ASP A 104 1.69 15.13 -8.95
C ASP A 104 2.19 15.77 -7.66
N ASP A 105 2.82 16.93 -7.74
CA ASP A 105 3.22 17.71 -6.56
C ASP A 105 1.99 18.13 -5.73
N ARG A 106 0.91 18.57 -6.38
CA ARG A 106 -0.36 18.84 -5.69
C ARG A 106 -0.94 17.59 -5.03
N ARG A 107 -0.92 16.43 -5.70
CA ARG A 107 -1.37 15.14 -5.13
C ARG A 107 -0.56 14.78 -3.89
N LYS A 108 0.77 14.88 -3.95
CA LYS A 108 1.68 14.65 -2.82
C LYS A 108 1.39 15.58 -1.64
N ARG A 109 1.12 16.87 -1.88
CA ARG A 109 0.73 17.81 -0.81
C ARG A 109 -0.60 17.44 -0.15
N ILE A 110 -1.58 17.01 -0.93
CA ILE A 110 -2.89 16.55 -0.41
C ILE A 110 -2.70 15.31 0.45
N GLU A 111 -1.93 14.34 -0.03
CA GLU A 111 -1.62 13.10 0.69
C GLU A 111 -0.87 13.38 2.00
N LYS A 112 0.16 14.23 1.97
CA LYS A 112 0.89 14.67 3.17
C LYS A 112 -0.06 15.29 4.20
N ARG A 113 -0.92 16.22 3.78
CA ARG A 113 -1.92 16.86 4.65
C ARG A 113 -2.94 15.85 5.20
N TYR A 114 -3.33 14.86 4.40
CA TYR A 114 -4.20 13.78 4.85
C TYR A 114 -3.55 12.94 5.95
N HIS A 115 -2.28 12.56 5.79
CA HIS A 115 -1.53 11.82 6.81
C HIS A 115 -1.25 12.64 8.07
N GLU A 116 -0.95 13.93 7.94
CA GLU A 116 -0.82 14.86 9.08
C GLU A 116 -2.12 14.92 9.89
N LYS A 117 -3.27 15.05 9.20
CA LYS A 117 -4.58 15.01 9.85
C LYS A 117 -4.85 13.67 10.52
N LYS A 118 -4.47 12.53 9.93
CA LYS A 118 -4.58 11.22 10.57
C LYS A 118 -3.73 11.11 11.85
N ARG A 119 -2.50 11.64 11.84
CA ARG A 119 -1.63 11.68 13.03
C ARG A 119 -2.23 12.53 14.15
N GLY A 120 -2.80 13.69 13.82
CA GLY A 120 -3.44 14.60 14.77
C GLY A 120 -4.82 14.18 15.27
N LYS A 121 -5.49 13.23 14.58
CA LYS A 121 -6.79 12.66 14.99
C LYS A 121 -6.68 11.56 16.05
N ARG A 122 -5.48 11.02 16.32
CA ARG A 122 -5.27 10.18 17.49
C ARG A 122 -5.71 11.00 18.71
N GLY A 123 -6.74 10.54 19.41
CA GLY A 123 -7.29 11.23 20.55
C GLY A 123 -6.19 11.43 21.58
N LYS A 124 -5.67 12.64 21.70
CA LYS A 124 -4.82 13.00 22.83
C LYS A 124 -5.79 13.33 23.96
N PRO A 125 -5.72 12.67 25.12
CA PRO A 125 -6.47 13.15 26.28
C PRO A 125 -5.89 14.51 26.65
N VAL A 126 -6.63 15.59 26.40
CA VAL A 126 -6.26 16.95 26.81
C VAL A 126 -7.27 17.40 27.86
N GLY A 127 -6.88 17.30 29.13
CA GLY A 127 -7.60 17.85 30.27
C GLY A 127 -9.03 17.35 30.48
N ASP A 128 -9.68 17.89 31.52
CA ASP A 128 -11.00 17.47 32.02
C ASP A 128 -12.19 17.86 31.11
N PHE A 129 -11.94 18.34 29.88
CA PHE A 129 -12.98 18.84 28.98
C PHE A 129 -13.17 17.95 27.75
N ALA A 130 -14.25 17.17 27.81
CA ALA A 130 -14.76 16.29 26.76
C ALA A 130 -14.89 17.01 25.40
N HIS A 131 -13.94 16.77 24.51
CA HIS A 131 -14.09 17.05 23.09
C HIS A 131 -14.48 15.76 22.36
N ASN A 132 -15.70 15.75 21.78
CA ASN A 132 -16.30 15.00 20.66
C ASN A 132 -15.65 13.73 20.06
N ILE A 133 -14.84 12.96 20.77
CA ILE A 133 -14.40 11.64 20.32
C ILE A 133 -15.44 10.63 20.80
N GLY A 134 -16.20 10.06 19.86
CA GLY A 134 -17.15 8.99 20.18
C GLY A 134 -16.41 7.75 20.71
N LEU A 135 -17.05 6.97 21.59
CA LEU A 135 -16.50 5.71 22.10
C LEU A 135 -16.02 4.77 20.98
N GLN A 136 -16.75 4.75 19.87
CA GLN A 136 -16.39 3.96 18.69
C GLN A 136 -15.05 4.40 18.05
N GLU A 137 -14.77 5.70 18.02
CA GLU A 137 -13.52 6.22 17.48
C GLU A 137 -12.33 5.84 18.39
N LEU A 138 -12.53 5.81 19.72
CA LEU A 138 -11.52 5.32 20.66
C LEU A 138 -11.25 3.82 20.48
N CYS A 139 -12.29 3.00 20.34
CA CYS A 139 -12.15 1.57 20.09
C CYS A 139 -11.38 1.32 18.78
N ASN A 140 -11.74 2.01 17.69
CA ASN A 140 -11.06 1.89 16.41
C ASN A 140 -9.57 2.29 16.52
N GLN A 141 -9.27 3.39 17.24
CA GLN A 141 -7.88 3.83 17.45
C GLN A 141 -7.06 2.82 18.26
N GLN A 142 -7.67 2.17 19.25
CA GLN A 142 -7.02 1.12 20.03
C GLN A 142 -6.77 -0.12 19.18
N GLU A 143 -7.74 -0.53 18.35
CA GLU A 143 -7.59 -1.66 17.42
C GLU A 143 -6.49 -1.40 16.38
N GLU A 144 -6.47 -0.20 15.77
CA GLU A 144 -5.41 0.22 14.85
C GLU A 144 -4.03 0.21 15.53
N PHE A 145 -3.93 0.69 16.78
CA PHE A 145 -2.67 0.68 17.53
C PHE A 145 -2.19 -0.75 17.83
N LEU A 146 -3.10 -1.65 18.24
CA LEU A 146 -2.79 -3.04 18.50
C LEU A 146 -2.37 -3.77 17.21
N ALA A 147 -3.07 -3.54 16.10
CA ALA A 147 -2.72 -4.10 14.80
C ALA A 147 -1.35 -3.60 14.31
N GLU A 148 -1.09 -2.29 14.40
CA GLU A 148 0.22 -1.71 14.07
C GLU A 148 1.35 -2.30 14.94
N PHE A 149 1.09 -2.52 16.23
CA PHE A 149 2.03 -3.13 17.15
C PHE A 149 2.30 -4.60 16.82
N GLN A 150 1.25 -5.40 16.59
CA GLN A 150 1.36 -6.80 16.20
C GLN A 150 2.12 -6.97 14.89
N GLU A 151 1.83 -6.14 13.89
CA GLU A 151 2.56 -6.11 12.61
C GLU A 151 4.04 -5.79 12.79
N LYS A 152 4.37 -4.81 13.63
CA LYS A 152 5.76 -4.46 13.93
C LYS A 152 6.49 -5.61 14.63
N GLU A 153 5.83 -6.26 15.58
CA GLU A 153 6.39 -7.39 16.33
C GLU A 153 6.54 -8.62 15.43
N HIS A 154 5.56 -8.94 14.59
CA HIS A 154 5.66 -10.00 13.58
C HIS A 154 6.84 -9.77 12.63
N ARG A 155 6.99 -8.55 12.11
CA ARG A 155 8.16 -8.19 11.28
C ARG A 155 9.48 -8.30 12.05
N ARG A 156 9.49 -7.95 13.34
CA ARG A 156 10.68 -8.10 14.20
C ARG A 156 11.03 -9.57 14.40
N GLN A 157 10.04 -10.42 14.66
CA GLN A 157 10.20 -11.87 14.78
C GLN A 157 10.76 -12.47 13.49
N ILE A 158 10.21 -12.13 12.33
CA ILE A 158 10.73 -12.56 11.02
C ILE A 158 12.21 -12.17 10.88
N ARG A 159 12.58 -10.91 11.19
CA ARG A 159 13.98 -10.46 11.12
C ARG A 159 14.88 -11.23 12.10
N ALA A 160 14.42 -11.47 13.32
CA ALA A 160 15.17 -12.20 14.34
C ALA A 160 15.42 -13.65 13.91
N THR A 161 14.37 -14.37 13.50
CA THR A 161 14.46 -15.75 13.01
C THR A 161 15.35 -15.86 11.78
N ARG A 162 15.21 -14.93 10.82
CA ARG A 162 16.08 -14.88 9.64
C ARG A 162 17.55 -14.64 10.01
N SER A 163 17.84 -13.78 10.98
CA SER A 163 19.20 -13.55 11.48
C SER A 163 19.81 -14.80 12.12
N ILE A 164 19.00 -15.60 12.82
CA ILE A 164 19.43 -16.88 13.40
C ILE A 164 19.77 -17.87 12.30
N LEU A 165 18.88 -18.05 11.32
CA LEU A 165 19.12 -18.95 10.17
C LEU A 165 20.36 -18.56 9.36
N LEU A 166 20.58 -17.26 9.13
CA LEU A 166 21.78 -16.77 8.44
C LEU A 166 23.07 -17.07 9.22
N ARG A 167 23.05 -16.93 10.55
CA ARG A 167 24.19 -17.29 11.40
C ARG A 167 24.49 -18.79 11.30
N GLU A 168 23.47 -19.64 11.27
CA GLU A 168 23.65 -21.08 11.18
C GLU A 168 24.18 -21.52 9.80
N ILE A 169 23.67 -20.92 8.72
CA ILE A 169 24.22 -21.12 7.38
C ILE A 169 25.69 -20.68 7.31
N GLU A 170 26.05 -19.57 7.95
CA GLU A 170 27.43 -19.08 7.95
C GLU A 170 28.36 -20.00 8.76
N LYS A 171 27.89 -20.59 9.87
CA LYS A 171 28.64 -21.62 10.60
C LYS A 171 28.91 -22.83 9.71
N LEU A 172 27.92 -23.35 8.98
CA LEU A 172 28.14 -24.46 8.04
C LEU A 172 29.15 -24.12 6.95
N LYS A 173 29.14 -22.87 6.46
CA LYS A 173 30.15 -22.40 5.50
C LYS A 173 31.54 -22.25 6.14
N ALA A 174 31.63 -21.86 7.40
CA ALA A 174 32.89 -21.81 8.15
C ALA A 174 33.46 -23.22 8.34
N GLU A 175 32.65 -24.18 8.79
CA GLU A 175 33.05 -25.58 8.91
C GLU A 175 33.54 -26.16 7.58
N TRP A 176 32.88 -25.81 6.47
CA TRP A 176 33.35 -26.20 5.14
C TRP A 176 34.70 -25.55 4.79
N ARG A 177 34.89 -24.26 5.08
CA ARG A 177 36.18 -23.58 4.82
C ARG A 177 37.33 -24.25 5.57
N GLU A 178 37.08 -24.71 6.80
CA GLU A 178 38.06 -25.42 7.63
C GLU A 178 38.27 -26.88 7.18
N ASN A 179 37.20 -27.59 6.82
CA ASN A 179 37.23 -29.03 6.50
C ASN A 179 37.02 -29.34 5.00
N ARG A 180 37.47 -28.44 4.12
CA ARG A 180 37.29 -28.53 2.67
C ARG A 180 38.14 -29.64 2.03
N GLU A 181 39.25 -30.00 2.64
CA GLU A 181 40.16 -31.05 2.18
C GLU A 181 39.76 -32.38 2.80
N VAL A 182 39.28 -33.30 1.96
CA VAL A 182 38.81 -34.63 2.38
C VAL A 182 39.55 -35.71 1.60
N ILE A 183 39.94 -36.77 2.29
CA ILE A 183 40.62 -37.93 1.68
C ILE A 183 39.54 -38.84 1.08
N ILE A 184 39.48 -38.90 -0.26
CA ILE A 184 38.59 -39.80 -0.98
C ILE A 184 39.49 -40.75 -1.80
N ASN A 185 39.34 -42.07 -1.58
CA ASN A 185 40.11 -43.11 -2.25
C ASN A 185 41.65 -42.92 -2.14
N GLY A 186 42.14 -42.45 -0.99
CA GLY A 186 43.57 -42.27 -0.72
C GLY A 186 44.20 -40.99 -1.26
N ALA A 187 43.45 -40.15 -1.99
CA ALA A 187 43.91 -38.85 -2.46
C ALA A 187 43.21 -37.70 -1.71
N THR A 188 43.97 -36.66 -1.35
CA THR A 188 43.42 -35.43 -0.73
C THR A 188 42.73 -34.60 -1.80
N THR A 189 41.42 -34.44 -1.69
CA THR A 189 40.60 -33.69 -2.65
C THR A 189 39.93 -32.50 -1.98
N LYS A 190 39.94 -31.35 -2.66
CA LYS A 190 39.26 -30.13 -2.22
C LYS A 190 37.82 -30.13 -2.71
N LEU A 191 36.87 -30.35 -1.81
CA LEU A 191 35.44 -30.41 -2.16
C LEU A 191 34.82 -29.01 -2.27
N GLN A 192 33.97 -28.81 -3.28
CA GLN A 192 33.07 -27.65 -3.32
C GLN A 192 31.98 -27.78 -2.25
N PHE A 193 31.42 -26.67 -1.76
CA PHE A 193 30.45 -26.66 -0.65
C PHE A 193 29.27 -27.64 -0.86
N LYS A 194 28.68 -27.68 -2.07
CA LYS A 194 27.59 -28.63 -2.40
C LYS A 194 28.01 -30.10 -2.34
N GLN A 195 29.23 -30.42 -2.76
CA GLN A 195 29.77 -31.78 -2.71
C GLN A 195 30.11 -32.16 -1.26
N TRP A 196 30.69 -31.23 -0.51
CA TRP A 196 30.99 -31.39 0.92
C TRP A 196 29.72 -31.66 1.74
N LEU A 197 28.62 -30.92 1.49
CA LEU A 197 27.32 -31.16 2.14
C LEU A 197 26.76 -32.56 1.85
N LYS A 198 26.99 -33.11 0.66
CA LYS A 198 26.57 -34.49 0.33
C LYS A 198 27.45 -35.52 1.02
N HIS A 199 28.76 -35.27 1.09
CA HIS A 199 29.72 -36.14 1.76
C HIS A 199 29.49 -36.20 3.28
N THR A 200 29.18 -35.07 3.92
CA THR A 200 28.91 -34.99 5.37
C THR A 200 27.46 -35.32 5.75
N GLY A 201 26.58 -35.50 4.77
CA GLY A 201 25.14 -35.75 5.01
C GLY A 201 24.33 -34.51 5.42
N LYS A 202 24.96 -33.33 5.58
CA LYS A 202 24.32 -32.08 6.02
C LYS A 202 23.47 -31.39 4.93
N ASN A 203 23.39 -31.97 3.73
CA ASN A 203 22.63 -31.39 2.61
C ASN A 203 21.14 -31.15 2.92
N LYS A 204 20.49 -32.06 3.65
CA LYS A 204 19.07 -31.94 4.01
C LYS A 204 18.82 -30.76 4.96
N GLU A 205 19.70 -30.60 5.94
CA GLU A 205 19.64 -29.54 6.94
C GLU A 205 19.88 -28.16 6.30
N PHE A 206 20.90 -28.05 5.46
CA PHE A 206 21.16 -26.84 4.68
C PHE A 206 19.97 -26.46 3.78
N LEU A 207 19.39 -27.44 3.07
CA LEU A 207 18.24 -27.20 2.19
C LEU A 207 17.00 -26.72 2.97
N LEU A 208 16.73 -27.30 4.14
CA LEU A 208 15.64 -26.88 5.02
C LEU A 208 15.82 -25.42 5.45
N MET A 209 17.01 -25.06 5.94
CA MET A 209 17.32 -23.69 6.38
C MET A 209 17.23 -22.67 5.25
N ASP A 210 17.75 -22.99 4.05
CA ASP A 210 17.73 -22.08 2.91
C ASP A 210 16.32 -21.92 2.33
N THR A 211 15.49 -22.98 2.40
CA THR A 211 14.07 -22.92 2.03
C THR A 211 13.30 -22.04 3.01
N GLN A 212 13.47 -22.22 4.32
CA GLN A 212 12.85 -21.38 5.35
C GLN A 212 13.26 -19.92 5.20
N ARG A 213 14.55 -19.65 4.99
CA ARG A 213 15.04 -18.30 4.71
C ARG A 213 14.36 -17.68 3.47
N SER A 214 14.20 -18.44 2.39
CA SER A 214 13.63 -17.96 1.13
C SER A 214 12.13 -17.68 1.23
N GLN A 215 11.41 -18.41 2.08
CA GLN A 215 9.99 -18.16 2.37
C GLN A 215 9.77 -16.91 3.25
N MET A 216 10.80 -16.47 3.96
CA MET A 216 10.79 -15.27 4.81
C MET A 216 11.29 -14.01 4.07
N ALA A 217 11.29 -14.03 2.73
CA ALA A 217 11.78 -12.96 1.86
C ALA A 217 10.76 -11.82 1.66
#